data_AF-A0A1Q3HM75-F1
#
_entry.id   AF-A0A1Q3HM75-F1
#
_cell.length_a   1.000
_cell.length_b   1.000
_cell.length_c   1.000
_cell.angle_alpha   90.00
_cell.angle_beta   90.00
_cell.angle_gamma   90.00
#
_symmetry.space_group_name_H-M   'P 1'
#
loop_
_entity.id
_entity.type
_entity.pdbx_description
1 polymer ?
#
loop_
_entity_poly.entity_id
_entity_poly.type
_entity_poly.pdbx_seq_one_letter_code
_entity_poly.pdbx_strand_id
1 'polypeptide(L)'
;MSQEAVPVEPHETLYLPMRRRSTSEYVTTPEGTRELHIFFGIKEITIDEPDLLSFGETLLQQDQFRAGSATAWSSGEPYPWERVRELLETLLAEDILSREAPKPLAGSDLHQKFLKTEALREAPTEPLWWNPDCSRVMERLTGRPLEPGFLETVLPVHRVAHPALDAEGRHVGEMNVFPEAMRMKLPTEWRVCPYPGSRYRDEVPMNVTALKSMTRHWKPVLRGVLAVREEFLSHHPLLPDGRWRLGDLHALSYVVLALPALLLMRANAPVPNGALDPVLSSMFRVTDGVRMMTSYLLLLLEDSLTYDAPMTAAELYRLTEQTNQFLSNRGVCAGPPHMVEEFFETLLDGKPVSGAPLPTAEWDAEIPAAMEYGLLGIQLYSLQSNLWSHMCRAYEVIHAALLGVEDEPGSVLGRLREHVERDWPMILRSGLNQPTARALAEARYGEMYERAQRGSKGFREDALHRFQDAFTPARDEVDEQARSRLRELLRSRAGAPSGSRGDVLDTVADTVAMHLAIERSTLRAMEGAQRQINALLQRPHPARKLSGADLSLNHRLRIGTVLMRPHLLDVLQEELGITFDNTEDATWCH
;
A
#
# COMPACT_ATOMS: atom_id res chain seq x y z
N MET A 1 27.89 -11.33 -23.95
CA MET A 1 28.97 -12.32 -24.14
C MET A 1 28.99 -13.18 -22.89
N SER A 2 28.47 -14.42 -22.97
CA SER A 2 28.48 -15.36 -21.84
C SER A 2 29.95 -15.65 -21.51
N GLN A 3 30.39 -15.33 -20.29
CA GLN A 3 31.65 -15.89 -19.80
C GLN A 3 31.50 -17.42 -19.81
N GLU A 4 32.52 -18.13 -20.27
CA GLU A 4 32.55 -19.60 -20.16
C GLU A 4 32.39 -19.98 -18.68
N ALA A 5 31.44 -20.87 -18.40
CA ALA A 5 31.22 -21.38 -17.05
C ALA A 5 32.47 -22.18 -16.63
N VAL A 6 33.23 -21.65 -15.68
CA VAL A 6 34.38 -22.35 -15.08
C VAL A 6 33.82 -23.49 -14.22
N PRO A 7 34.23 -24.76 -14.45
CA PRO A 7 33.78 -25.89 -13.64
C PRO A 7 34.15 -25.74 -12.17
N VAL A 8 33.32 -26.26 -11.26
CA VAL A 8 33.63 -26.30 -9.82
C VAL A 8 34.57 -27.45 -9.51
N GLU A 9 35.61 -27.16 -8.72
CA GLU A 9 36.61 -28.15 -8.30
C GLU A 9 36.37 -28.63 -6.85
N PRO A 10 36.60 -29.92 -6.50
CA PRO A 10 36.32 -30.44 -5.15
C PRO A 10 37.08 -29.74 -4.00
N HIS A 11 38.19 -29.08 -4.32
CA HIS A 11 39.02 -28.37 -3.35
C HIS A 11 38.73 -26.87 -3.27
N GLU A 12 37.86 -26.37 -4.14
CA GLU A 12 37.40 -24.99 -4.12
C GLU A 12 36.59 -24.72 -2.85
N THR A 13 36.74 -23.51 -2.30
CA THR A 13 35.89 -23.03 -1.21
C THR A 13 34.80 -22.16 -1.80
N LEU A 14 33.56 -22.54 -1.55
CA LEU A 14 32.38 -21.78 -1.94
C LEU A 14 31.78 -21.11 -0.70
N TYR A 15 31.19 -19.95 -0.93
CA TYR A 15 30.56 -19.13 0.09
C TYR A 15 29.08 -19.00 -0.24
N LEU A 16 28.23 -19.05 0.78
CA LEU A 16 26.83 -18.67 0.68
C LEU A 16 26.71 -17.25 1.23
N PRO A 17 26.94 -16.21 0.40
CA PRO A 17 26.93 -14.83 0.86
C PRO A 17 25.60 -14.53 1.54
N MET A 18 25.65 -13.90 2.70
CA MET A 18 24.44 -13.51 3.43
C MET A 18 23.48 -14.67 3.73
N ARG A 19 23.96 -15.90 3.98
CA ARG A 19 23.16 -17.08 4.37
C ARG A 19 21.99 -16.79 5.32
N ARG A 20 22.17 -15.89 6.29
CA ARG A 20 21.12 -15.52 7.25
C ARG A 20 19.95 -14.74 6.63
N ARG A 21 20.01 -14.37 5.34
CA ARG A 21 18.87 -13.93 4.53
C ARG A 21 17.98 -15.08 4.10
N SER A 22 18.54 -16.30 4.03
CA SER A 22 17.78 -17.47 3.64
C SER A 22 16.71 -17.79 4.68
N THR A 23 15.51 -18.08 4.20
CA THR A 23 14.46 -18.77 4.96
C THR A 23 14.11 -20.07 4.25
N SER A 24 13.52 -21.02 4.96
CA SER A 24 13.10 -22.27 4.34
C SER A 24 11.83 -22.81 4.95
N GLU A 25 11.12 -23.60 4.16
CA GLU A 25 9.95 -24.34 4.60
C GLU A 25 9.85 -25.70 3.92
N TYR A 26 9.11 -26.60 4.57
CA TYR A 26 8.71 -27.85 3.95
C TYR A 26 7.29 -27.72 3.42
N VAL A 27 7.11 -27.96 2.13
CA VAL A 27 5.81 -27.99 1.48
C VAL A 27 5.44 -29.44 1.18
N THR A 28 4.19 -29.81 1.41
CA THR A 28 3.65 -31.10 0.99
C THR A 28 2.77 -30.88 -0.22
N THR A 29 3.12 -31.46 -1.37
CA THR A 29 2.34 -31.33 -2.60
C THR A 29 0.99 -32.04 -2.48
N PRO A 30 0.01 -31.76 -3.36
CA PRO A 30 -1.26 -32.50 -3.39
C PRO A 30 -1.09 -34.01 -3.53
N GLU A 31 0.01 -34.46 -4.14
CA GLU A 31 0.38 -35.87 -4.32
C GLU A 31 1.01 -36.50 -3.06
N GLY A 32 1.25 -35.70 -2.02
CA GLY A 32 1.85 -36.13 -0.75
C GLY A 32 3.38 -36.12 -0.74
N THR A 33 4.02 -35.60 -1.79
CA THR A 33 5.48 -35.46 -1.86
C THR A 33 5.92 -34.32 -0.96
N ARG A 34 7.04 -34.50 -0.25
CA ARG A 34 7.62 -33.48 0.62
C ARG A 34 8.76 -32.77 -0.09
N GLU A 35 8.62 -31.47 -0.26
CA GLU A 35 9.60 -30.59 -0.90
C GLU A 35 10.19 -29.63 0.13
N LEU A 36 11.48 -29.30 0.00
CA LEU A 36 12.13 -28.22 0.76
C LEU A 36 12.25 -27.00 -0.14
N HIS A 37 11.57 -25.92 0.24
CA HIS A 37 11.63 -24.64 -0.44
C HIS A 37 12.59 -23.72 0.33
N ILE A 38 13.56 -23.13 -0.36
CA ILE A 38 14.55 -22.21 0.21
C ILE A 38 14.42 -20.86 -0.50
N PHE A 39 14.13 -19.82 0.28
CA PHE A 39 14.01 -18.46 -0.23
C PHE A 39 15.28 -17.68 0.07
N PHE A 40 15.98 -17.23 -0.98
CA PHE A 40 17.19 -16.41 -0.89
C PHE A 40 16.96 -15.07 -1.58
N GLY A 41 16.55 -14.06 -0.80
CA GLY A 41 16.18 -12.75 -1.34
C GLY A 41 14.91 -12.85 -2.20
N ILE A 42 15.04 -12.64 -3.50
CA ILE A 42 13.93 -12.78 -4.48
C ILE A 42 13.94 -14.13 -5.20
N LYS A 43 14.93 -14.99 -4.94
CA LYS A 43 15.06 -16.30 -5.58
C LYS A 43 14.48 -17.38 -4.69
N GLU A 44 13.84 -18.35 -5.30
CA GLU A 44 13.33 -19.56 -4.66
C GLU A 44 14.07 -20.78 -5.23
N ILE A 45 14.50 -21.68 -4.35
CA ILE A 45 15.12 -22.96 -4.69
C ILE A 45 14.18 -24.04 -4.17
N THR A 46 13.63 -24.85 -5.07
CA THR A 46 12.79 -25.99 -4.73
C THR A 46 13.62 -27.27 -4.81
N ILE A 47 13.66 -28.02 -3.71
CA ILE A 47 14.26 -29.34 -3.64
C ILE A 47 13.12 -30.33 -3.43
N ASP A 48 12.71 -30.97 -4.51
CA ASP A 48 11.62 -31.95 -4.58
C ASP A 48 12.11 -33.41 -4.48
N GLU A 49 13.40 -33.64 -4.70
CA GLU A 49 14.03 -34.94 -4.53
C GLU A 49 14.27 -35.28 -3.04
N PRO A 50 13.63 -36.34 -2.49
CA PRO A 50 13.74 -36.66 -1.06
C PRO A 50 15.16 -36.93 -0.57
N ASP A 51 16.03 -37.47 -1.45
CA ASP A 51 17.42 -37.74 -1.14
C ASP A 51 18.27 -36.47 -1.08
N LEU A 52 17.87 -35.36 -1.70
CA LEU A 52 18.56 -34.07 -1.65
C LEU A 52 18.06 -33.12 -0.54
N LEU A 53 17.03 -33.48 0.21
CA LEU A 53 16.53 -32.62 1.29
C LEU A 53 17.63 -32.32 2.32
N SER A 54 18.44 -33.30 2.69
CA SER A 54 19.57 -33.13 3.61
C SER A 54 20.68 -32.22 3.04
N PHE A 55 20.87 -32.21 1.72
CA PHE A 55 21.76 -31.26 1.06
C PHE A 55 21.28 -29.83 1.27
N GLY A 56 19.99 -29.55 1.04
CA GLY A 56 19.40 -28.23 1.25
C GLY A 56 19.44 -27.77 2.71
N GLU A 57 19.10 -28.66 3.64
CA GLU A 57 19.19 -28.39 5.08
C GLU A 57 20.63 -28.03 5.50
N THR A 58 21.61 -28.77 4.99
CA THR A 58 23.02 -28.54 5.33
C THR A 58 23.55 -27.28 4.67
N LEU A 59 23.17 -27.00 3.41
CA LEU A 59 23.51 -25.75 2.72
C LEU A 59 23.12 -24.53 3.56
N LEU A 60 21.93 -24.57 4.15
CA LEU A 60 21.42 -23.52 5.04
C LEU A 60 22.18 -23.39 6.37
N GLN A 61 23.10 -24.28 6.71
CA GLN A 61 23.91 -24.20 7.92
C GLN A 61 25.34 -23.70 7.65
N GLN A 62 25.78 -23.66 6.38
CA GLN A 62 27.14 -23.31 6.01
C GLN A 62 27.24 -21.86 5.50
N ASP A 63 28.01 -21.00 6.17
CA ASP A 63 28.37 -19.69 5.61
C ASP A 63 29.43 -19.83 4.49
N GLN A 64 30.27 -20.87 4.60
CA GLN A 64 31.26 -21.28 3.62
C GLN A 64 31.54 -22.78 3.78
N PHE A 65 31.94 -23.44 2.69
CA PHE A 65 32.29 -24.85 2.71
C PHE A 65 33.21 -25.19 1.55
N ARG A 66 33.97 -26.28 1.69
CA ARG A 66 34.74 -26.85 0.60
C ARG A 66 33.79 -27.61 -0.33
N ALA A 67 33.79 -27.36 -1.63
CA ALA A 67 32.81 -27.91 -2.57
C ALA A 67 32.70 -29.45 -2.46
N GLY A 68 33.82 -30.16 -2.41
CA GLY A 68 33.85 -31.62 -2.26
C GLY A 68 33.23 -32.15 -0.95
N SER A 69 33.18 -31.34 0.10
CA SER A 69 32.57 -31.74 1.38
C SER A 69 31.05 -31.89 1.29
N ALA A 70 30.41 -31.27 0.30
CA ALA A 70 28.96 -31.37 0.10
C ALA A 70 28.51 -32.77 -0.36
N THR A 71 29.44 -33.61 -0.86
CA THR A 71 29.17 -35.04 -1.12
C THR A 71 28.77 -35.80 0.15
N ALA A 72 29.20 -35.34 1.32
CA ALA A 72 28.91 -35.97 2.61
C ALA A 72 27.65 -35.41 3.31
N TRP A 73 26.88 -34.51 2.66
CA TRP A 73 25.68 -33.92 3.26
C TRP A 73 24.43 -34.81 3.16
N SER A 74 24.58 -36.01 2.61
CA SER A 74 23.53 -37.03 2.58
C SER A 74 23.26 -37.58 3.98
N SER A 75 21.98 -37.85 4.28
CA SER A 75 21.58 -38.62 5.46
C SER A 75 21.81 -40.14 5.29
N GLY A 76 22.17 -40.59 4.09
CA GLY A 76 22.52 -41.97 3.74
C GLY A 76 23.91 -42.08 3.10
N GLU A 77 24.00 -42.75 1.95
CA GLU A 77 25.26 -42.86 1.19
C GLU A 77 25.71 -41.49 0.65
N PRO A 78 27.02 -41.20 0.61
CA PRO A 78 27.53 -39.96 0.03
C PRO A 78 27.08 -39.75 -1.42
N TYR A 79 26.76 -38.50 -1.78
CA TYR A 79 26.37 -38.18 -3.15
C TYR A 79 27.57 -38.33 -4.11
N PRO A 80 27.34 -38.81 -5.35
CA PRO A 80 28.35 -38.76 -6.39
C PRO A 80 28.81 -37.31 -6.64
N TRP A 81 30.12 -37.14 -6.80
CA TRP A 81 30.71 -35.80 -7.03
C TRP A 81 30.08 -35.08 -8.21
N GLU A 82 29.85 -35.78 -9.32
CA GLU A 82 29.26 -35.19 -10.53
C GLU A 82 27.89 -34.54 -10.27
N ARG A 83 27.06 -35.18 -9.44
CA ARG A 83 25.74 -34.65 -9.07
C ARG A 83 25.87 -33.41 -8.17
N VAL A 84 26.75 -33.45 -7.19
CA VAL A 84 27.02 -32.29 -6.32
C VAL A 84 27.59 -31.14 -7.13
N ARG A 85 28.51 -31.41 -8.07
CA ARG A 85 29.11 -30.40 -8.93
C ARG A 85 28.04 -29.66 -9.73
N GLU A 86 27.12 -30.38 -10.37
CA GLU A 86 26.01 -29.79 -11.14
C GLU A 86 25.12 -28.89 -10.27
N LEU A 87 24.78 -29.33 -9.06
CA LEU A 87 24.02 -28.52 -8.10
C LEU A 87 24.77 -27.24 -7.72
N LEU A 88 26.06 -27.35 -7.39
CA LEU A 88 26.88 -26.19 -7.00
C LEU A 88 27.08 -25.21 -8.16
N GLU A 89 27.29 -25.71 -9.38
CA GLU A 89 27.40 -24.91 -10.59
C GLU A 89 26.10 -24.16 -10.90
N THR A 90 24.94 -24.81 -10.70
CA THR A 90 23.62 -24.17 -10.82
C THR A 90 23.46 -23.05 -9.80
N LEU A 91 23.80 -23.29 -8.52
CA LEU A 91 23.72 -22.28 -7.47
C LEU A 91 24.70 -21.11 -7.70
N LEU A 92 25.85 -21.36 -8.34
CA LEU A 92 26.79 -20.31 -8.75
C LEU A 92 26.28 -19.50 -9.95
N ALA A 93 25.70 -20.16 -10.94
CA ALA A 93 25.11 -19.49 -12.11
C ALA A 93 23.94 -18.59 -11.72
N GLU A 94 23.22 -18.96 -10.66
CA GLU A 94 22.15 -18.18 -10.05
C GLU A 94 22.64 -17.21 -8.97
N ASP A 95 23.93 -16.92 -8.84
CA ASP A 95 24.48 -15.98 -7.86
C ASP A 95 24.05 -16.26 -6.39
N ILE A 96 23.63 -17.49 -6.09
CA ILE A 96 23.29 -17.94 -4.73
C ILE A 96 24.57 -18.29 -3.99
N LEU A 97 25.52 -18.95 -4.67
CA LEU A 97 26.87 -19.19 -4.17
C LEU A 97 27.87 -18.21 -4.78
N SER A 98 29.01 -18.05 -4.13
CA SER A 98 30.15 -17.28 -4.64
C SER A 98 31.46 -18.01 -4.43
N ARG A 99 32.40 -17.80 -5.34
CA ARG A 99 33.81 -18.22 -5.22
C ARG A 99 34.65 -17.24 -4.39
N GLU A 100 34.15 -16.02 -4.22
CA GLU A 100 34.81 -14.99 -3.42
C GLU A 100 34.22 -14.96 -2.01
N ALA A 101 35.09 -14.76 -1.01
CA ALA A 101 34.64 -14.53 0.34
C ALA A 101 33.77 -13.25 0.38
N PRO A 102 32.63 -13.26 1.11
CA PRO A 102 31.74 -12.11 1.16
C PRO A 102 32.48 -10.92 1.75
N LYS A 103 32.60 -9.85 0.95
CA LYS A 103 33.19 -8.59 1.41
C LYS A 103 32.28 -7.99 2.48
N PRO A 104 32.82 -7.49 3.61
CA PRO A 104 32.02 -6.74 4.56
C PRO A 104 31.38 -5.57 3.81
N LEU A 105 30.06 -5.44 3.87
CA LEU A 105 29.35 -4.24 3.44
C LEU A 105 29.82 -3.08 4.33
N ALA A 106 30.93 -2.42 3.97
CA ALA A 106 31.16 -1.05 4.39
C ALA A 106 29.93 -0.27 3.90
N GLY A 107 29.19 0.36 4.81
CA GLY A 107 27.79 0.77 4.63
C GLY A 107 27.44 1.05 3.17
N SER A 108 26.53 0.23 2.61
CA SER A 108 26.26 0.14 1.17
C SER A 108 26.19 1.51 0.50
N ASP A 109 26.63 1.59 -0.76
CA ASP A 109 26.53 2.83 -1.54
C ASP A 109 25.09 3.37 -1.55
N LEU A 110 24.08 2.49 -1.51
CA LEU A 110 22.67 2.87 -1.36
C LEU A 110 22.35 3.49 0.02
N HIS A 111 22.88 2.96 1.12
CA HIS A 111 22.70 3.56 2.45
C HIS A 111 23.26 4.98 2.51
N GLN A 112 24.48 5.17 2.00
CA GLN A 112 25.09 6.50 1.94
C GLN A 112 24.34 7.44 1.01
N LYS A 113 23.86 6.93 -0.14
CA LYS A 113 23.03 7.70 -1.07
C LYS A 113 21.70 8.10 -0.43
N PHE A 114 21.06 7.20 0.32
CA PHE A 114 19.84 7.50 1.08
C PHE A 114 20.08 8.60 2.11
N LEU A 115 21.10 8.47 2.97
CA LEU A 115 21.42 9.49 3.98
C LEU A 115 21.73 10.85 3.36
N LYS A 116 22.47 10.88 2.24
CA LYS A 116 22.74 12.12 1.49
C LYS A 116 21.47 12.73 0.91
N THR A 117 20.59 11.90 0.34
CA THR A 117 19.30 12.35 -0.21
C THR A 117 18.41 12.92 0.89
N GLU A 118 18.31 12.25 2.03
CA GLU A 118 17.55 12.73 3.19
C GLU A 118 18.13 14.03 3.77
N ALA A 119 19.45 14.17 3.81
CA ALA A 119 20.10 15.40 4.26
C ALA A 119 19.74 16.60 3.37
N LEU A 120 19.59 16.39 2.06
CA LEU A 120 19.28 17.43 1.07
C LEU A 120 17.78 17.67 0.86
N ARG A 121 16.91 16.73 1.25
CA ARG A 121 15.45 16.82 1.07
C ARG A 121 14.89 18.11 1.69
N GLU A 122 13.99 18.79 0.99
CA GLU A 122 13.25 19.90 1.59
C GLU A 122 12.26 19.37 2.64
N ALA A 123 12.25 19.98 3.82
CA ALA A 123 11.42 19.54 4.92
C ALA A 123 10.90 20.75 5.70
N PRO A 124 9.68 20.67 6.26
CA PRO A 124 9.14 21.75 7.06
C PRO A 124 9.95 21.90 8.36
N THR A 125 10.18 23.15 8.76
CA THR A 125 10.88 23.52 10.00
C THR A 125 9.98 23.48 11.23
N GLU A 126 8.67 23.51 11.03
CA GLU A 126 7.62 23.40 12.03
C GLU A 126 6.68 22.23 11.71
N PRO A 127 6.01 21.62 12.70
CA PRO A 127 5.05 20.55 12.44
C PRO A 127 3.85 21.08 11.65
N LEU A 128 3.61 20.50 10.46
CA LEU A 128 2.37 20.71 9.72
C LEU A 128 1.32 19.71 10.20
N TRP A 129 0.10 20.17 10.43
CA TRP A 129 -0.98 19.33 10.94
C TRP A 129 -2.35 19.81 10.48
N TRP A 130 -3.29 18.89 10.28
CA TRP A 130 -4.59 19.16 9.66
C TRP A 130 -5.57 19.95 10.56
N ASN A 131 -5.53 19.75 11.88
CA ASN A 131 -6.46 20.38 12.83
C ASN A 131 -5.74 21.48 13.62
N PRO A 132 -6.23 22.74 13.70
CA PRO A 132 -7.53 23.22 13.20
C PRO A 132 -7.54 23.77 11.78
N ASP A 133 -6.38 23.96 11.14
CA ASP A 133 -6.26 24.75 9.90
C ASP A 133 -6.04 23.90 8.64
N CYS A 134 -6.94 22.94 8.40
CA CYS A 134 -6.88 22.02 7.25
C CYS A 134 -6.85 22.79 5.93
N SER A 135 -7.63 23.86 5.84
CA SER A 135 -7.74 24.69 4.63
C SER A 135 -6.39 25.26 4.23
N ARG A 136 -5.70 25.93 5.15
CA ARG A 136 -4.40 26.56 4.86
C ARG A 136 -3.30 25.52 4.61
N VAL A 137 -3.33 24.41 5.33
CA VAL A 137 -2.36 23.32 5.10
C VAL A 137 -2.55 22.71 3.73
N MET A 138 -3.78 22.43 3.31
CA MET A 138 -4.04 21.89 1.98
C MET A 138 -3.67 22.88 0.88
N GLU A 139 -3.97 24.17 1.05
CA GLU A 139 -3.59 25.23 0.11
C GLU A 139 -2.07 25.31 -0.05
N ARG A 140 -1.32 25.26 1.06
CA ARG A 140 0.15 25.23 1.02
C ARG A 140 0.70 24.00 0.29
N LEU A 141 0.05 22.85 0.41
CA LEU A 141 0.53 21.58 -0.16
C LEU A 141 0.13 21.39 -1.63
N THR A 142 -1.01 21.94 -2.04
CA THR A 142 -1.65 21.58 -3.33
C THR A 142 -2.08 22.78 -4.17
N GLY A 143 -1.91 24.00 -3.64
CA GLY A 143 -2.40 25.24 -4.24
C GLY A 143 -3.90 25.46 -4.10
N ARG A 144 -4.63 24.59 -3.39
CA ARG A 144 -6.08 24.68 -3.20
C ARG A 144 -6.50 24.37 -1.76
N PRO A 145 -7.39 25.17 -1.14
CA PRO A 145 -7.89 24.89 0.20
C PRO A 145 -8.85 23.69 0.21
N LEU A 146 -8.92 23.01 1.35
CA LEU A 146 -9.92 21.97 1.63
C LEU A 146 -10.53 22.18 3.00
N GLU A 147 -11.86 22.21 3.07
CA GLU A 147 -12.59 22.26 4.33
C GLU A 147 -12.39 20.94 5.10
N PRO A 148 -12.14 20.99 6.43
CA PRO A 148 -11.84 19.80 7.23
C PRO A 148 -12.94 18.74 7.23
N GLY A 149 -14.19 19.13 6.89
CA GLY A 149 -15.30 18.20 6.77
C GLY A 149 -15.31 17.38 5.46
N PHE A 150 -14.31 17.54 4.59
CA PHE A 150 -14.07 16.70 3.41
C PHE A 150 -12.69 16.01 3.47
N LEU A 151 -12.01 16.01 4.61
CA LEU A 151 -10.64 15.51 4.68
C LEU A 151 -10.53 14.03 4.30
N GLU A 152 -11.43 13.19 4.81
CA GLU A 152 -11.36 11.74 4.64
C GLU A 152 -11.78 11.26 3.23
N THR A 153 -12.45 12.10 2.43
CA THR A 153 -12.69 11.82 1.00
C THR A 153 -11.44 12.02 0.15
N VAL A 154 -10.48 12.80 0.64
CA VAL A 154 -9.20 13.09 -0.02
C VAL A 154 -8.08 12.24 0.56
N LEU A 155 -8.06 12.03 1.88
CA LEU A 155 -7.05 11.25 2.59
C LEU A 155 -7.66 9.99 3.22
N PRO A 156 -7.15 8.79 2.89
CA PRO A 156 -7.56 7.58 3.59
C PRO A 156 -7.33 7.72 5.10
N VAL A 157 -8.26 7.23 5.92
CA VAL A 157 -8.20 7.37 7.40
C VAL A 157 -6.86 6.87 7.98
N HIS A 158 -6.33 5.76 7.45
CA HIS A 158 -5.03 5.24 7.88
C HIS A 158 -3.87 6.21 7.62
N ARG A 159 -4.00 7.22 6.76
CA ARG A 159 -2.98 8.24 6.51
C ARG A 159 -3.17 9.54 7.28
N VAL A 160 -4.36 9.78 7.85
CA VAL A 160 -4.69 11.06 8.49
C VAL A 160 -3.74 11.36 9.65
N ALA A 161 -3.42 10.36 10.48
CA ALA A 161 -2.53 10.52 11.62
C ALA A 161 -1.04 10.63 11.24
N HIS A 162 -0.63 10.25 10.02
CA HIS A 162 0.78 10.15 9.62
C HIS A 162 1.64 11.36 10.03
N PRO A 163 1.27 12.61 9.69
CA PRO A 163 2.08 13.80 9.98
C PRO A 163 1.96 14.32 11.43
N ALA A 164 1.14 13.71 12.29
CA ALA A 164 1.08 14.09 13.69
C ALA A 164 2.36 13.67 14.41
N LEU A 165 2.81 14.50 15.34
CA LEU A 165 3.80 14.16 16.35
C LEU A 165 3.12 13.55 17.58
N ASP A 166 3.73 12.51 18.14
CA ASP A 166 3.43 12.01 19.47
C ASP A 166 4.12 12.83 20.57
N ALA A 167 3.84 12.51 21.84
CA ALA A 167 4.44 13.16 22.99
C ALA A 167 5.96 12.92 23.12
N GLU A 168 6.54 12.00 22.34
CA GLU A 168 7.99 11.82 22.21
C GLU A 168 8.56 12.65 21.05
N GLY A 169 7.74 13.48 20.40
CA GLY A 169 8.14 14.36 19.30
C GLY A 169 8.39 13.61 17.99
N ARG A 170 7.83 12.40 17.82
CA ARG A 170 8.01 11.58 16.62
C ARG A 170 6.75 11.53 15.77
N HIS A 171 6.94 11.53 14.45
CA HIS A 171 5.84 11.32 13.51
C HIS A 171 5.19 9.95 13.74
N VAL A 172 3.85 9.91 13.76
CA VAL A 172 3.10 8.65 13.84
C VAL A 172 3.44 7.76 12.64
N GLY A 173 3.47 8.34 11.43
CA GLY A 173 3.83 7.62 10.20
C GLY A 173 5.34 7.39 10.01
N GLU A 174 6.22 7.89 10.90
CA GLU A 174 7.68 7.76 10.78
C GLU A 174 8.23 8.15 9.39
N MET A 175 8.83 7.19 8.68
CA MET A 175 9.35 7.38 7.31
C MET A 175 8.28 7.32 6.23
N ASN A 176 7.09 6.85 6.59
CA ASN A 176 5.95 6.70 5.71
C ASN A 176 4.99 7.91 5.80
N VAL A 177 5.39 8.99 6.47
CA VAL A 177 4.59 10.23 6.54
C VAL A 177 4.10 10.62 5.14
N PHE A 178 2.78 10.77 5.03
CA PHE A 178 2.09 11.14 3.81
C PHE A 178 1.20 12.37 4.08
N PRO A 179 1.24 13.39 3.19
CA PRO A 179 2.17 13.55 2.08
C PRO A 179 3.61 13.76 2.57
N GLU A 180 4.60 13.41 1.73
CA GLU A 180 6.01 13.51 2.11
C GLU A 180 6.43 14.96 2.44
N ALA A 181 5.79 15.95 1.83
CA ALA A 181 6.02 17.37 2.11
C ALA A 181 5.74 17.78 3.58
N MET A 182 5.00 16.98 4.35
CA MET A 182 4.79 17.21 5.79
C MET A 182 5.82 16.51 6.68
N ARG A 183 6.68 15.65 6.11
CA ARG A 183 7.66 14.87 6.86
C ARG A 183 8.83 15.76 7.33
N MET A 184 8.90 15.98 8.62
CA MET A 184 10.01 16.72 9.26
C MET A 184 11.32 15.91 9.23
N LYS A 185 12.46 16.61 9.34
CA LYS A 185 13.78 15.99 9.59
C LYS A 185 13.96 15.76 11.08
N LEU A 186 13.56 14.57 11.56
CA LEU A 186 13.75 14.18 12.95
C LEU A 186 15.07 13.43 13.14
N PRO A 187 15.84 13.70 14.22
CA PRO A 187 17.02 12.91 14.56
C PRO A 187 16.67 11.42 14.61
N THR A 188 17.39 10.63 13.81
CA THR A 188 17.12 9.20 13.65
C THR A 188 18.43 8.44 13.59
N GLU A 189 18.58 7.49 14.51
CA GLU A 189 19.65 6.50 14.49
C GLU A 189 19.32 5.39 13.48
N TRP A 190 20.19 5.24 12.50
CA TRP A 190 20.12 4.23 11.44
C TRP A 190 21.16 3.16 11.65
N ARG A 191 20.80 1.89 11.46
CA ARG A 191 21.75 0.77 11.47
C ARG A 191 21.46 -0.21 10.36
N VAL A 192 22.47 -0.94 9.92
CA VAL A 192 22.29 -2.14 9.10
C VAL A 192 21.53 -3.17 9.94
N CYS A 193 20.51 -3.81 9.34
CA CYS A 193 19.68 -4.77 10.06
C CYS A 193 20.47 -6.04 10.44
N PRO A 194 20.47 -6.44 11.73
CA PRO A 194 21.19 -7.64 12.20
C PRO A 194 20.32 -8.90 12.22
N TYR A 195 19.02 -8.77 11.98
CA TYR A 195 18.05 -9.86 12.12
C TYR A 195 18.07 -10.77 10.90
N PRO A 196 17.97 -12.10 11.08
CA PRO A 196 17.84 -13.03 9.96
C PRO A 196 16.54 -12.77 9.17
N GLY A 197 16.46 -13.35 7.97
CA GLY A 197 15.38 -13.15 7.00
C GLY A 197 15.73 -12.12 5.92
N SER A 198 14.74 -11.78 5.09
CA SER A 198 14.88 -10.93 3.89
C SER A 198 15.69 -9.64 4.12
N ARG A 199 15.55 -9.03 5.29
CA ARG A 199 16.22 -7.80 5.74
C ARG A 199 17.66 -7.94 6.23
N TYR A 200 18.20 -9.15 6.40
CA TYR A 200 19.51 -9.34 7.03
C TYR A 200 20.62 -8.64 6.23
N ARG A 201 21.30 -7.68 6.86
CA ARG A 201 22.31 -6.83 6.19
C ARG A 201 21.82 -6.25 4.87
N ASP A 202 20.56 -5.83 4.81
CA ASP A 202 20.03 -5.13 3.65
C ASP A 202 20.80 -3.83 3.36
N GLU A 203 20.79 -3.40 2.10
CA GLU A 203 21.45 -2.18 1.67
C GLU A 203 20.73 -0.92 2.15
N VAL A 204 19.41 -0.98 2.40
CA VAL A 204 18.69 0.11 3.05
C VAL A 204 18.66 -0.07 4.58
N PRO A 205 18.73 1.02 5.36
CA PRO A 205 18.92 0.90 6.80
C PRO A 205 17.63 0.60 7.56
N MET A 206 17.83 0.15 8.80
CA MET A 206 16.82 -0.03 9.82
C MET A 206 16.73 1.22 10.72
N ASN A 207 15.52 1.72 11.00
CA ASN A 207 15.28 2.81 11.93
C ASN A 207 15.31 2.30 13.39
N VAL A 208 16.44 2.46 14.06
CA VAL A 208 16.63 2.00 15.45
C VAL A 208 15.91 2.89 16.46
N THR A 209 15.67 4.16 16.11
CA THR A 209 14.99 5.08 17.03
C THR A 209 13.52 4.72 17.19
N ALA A 210 12.84 4.39 16.09
CA ALA A 210 11.48 3.88 16.12
C ALA A 210 11.39 2.56 16.91
N LEU A 211 12.33 1.64 16.71
CA LEU A 211 12.40 0.40 17.47
C LEU A 211 12.52 0.66 18.98
N LYS A 212 13.42 1.56 19.41
CA LYS A 212 13.61 1.89 20.83
C LYS A 212 12.34 2.45 21.47
N SER A 213 11.62 3.32 20.77
CA SER A 213 10.32 3.86 21.23
C SER A 213 9.29 2.73 21.36
N MET A 214 9.16 1.88 20.34
CA MET A 214 8.23 0.73 20.37
C MET A 214 8.56 -0.27 21.49
N THR A 215 9.84 -0.63 21.69
CA THR A 215 10.25 -1.54 22.77
C THR A 215 9.92 -1.00 24.15
N ARG A 216 10.02 0.32 24.36
CA ARG A 216 9.64 0.97 25.63
C ARG A 216 8.15 0.78 25.95
N HIS A 217 7.30 0.84 24.93
CA HIS A 217 5.84 0.82 25.07
C HIS A 217 5.20 -0.53 24.71
N TRP A 218 6.01 -1.59 24.58
CA TRP A 218 5.58 -2.82 23.93
C TRP A 218 4.37 -3.51 24.58
N LYS A 219 4.40 -3.70 25.90
CA LYS A 219 3.28 -4.36 26.61
C LYS A 219 1.98 -3.54 26.53
N PRO A 220 1.98 -2.22 26.76
CA PRO A 220 0.82 -1.37 26.48
C PRO A 220 0.31 -1.47 25.04
N VAL A 221 1.20 -1.52 24.04
CA VAL A 221 0.82 -1.69 22.63
C VAL A 221 0.07 -3.00 22.42
N LEU A 222 0.64 -4.13 22.88
CA LEU A 222 -0.01 -5.45 22.75
C LEU A 222 -1.38 -5.47 23.41
N ARG A 223 -1.50 -4.88 24.60
CA ARG A 223 -2.79 -4.80 25.33
C ARG A 223 -3.80 -3.91 24.60
N GLY A 224 -3.37 -2.78 24.04
CA GLY A 224 -4.22 -1.91 23.24
C GLY A 224 -4.76 -2.60 22.00
N VAL A 225 -3.92 -3.35 21.30
CA VAL A 225 -4.32 -4.13 20.13
C VAL A 225 -5.30 -5.24 20.49
N LEU A 226 -5.13 -5.93 21.62
CA LEU A 226 -6.11 -6.91 22.10
C LEU A 226 -7.49 -6.27 22.36
N ALA A 227 -7.52 -5.09 22.98
CA ALA A 227 -8.78 -4.39 23.24
C ALA A 227 -9.50 -4.02 21.92
N VAL A 228 -8.76 -3.56 20.91
CA VAL A 228 -9.31 -3.28 19.58
C VAL A 228 -9.79 -4.56 18.89
N ARG A 229 -9.01 -5.65 19.00
CA ARG A 229 -9.36 -6.97 18.46
C ARG A 229 -10.66 -7.50 19.07
N GLU A 230 -10.82 -7.38 20.39
CA GLU A 230 -12.02 -7.83 21.10
C GLU A 230 -13.27 -7.08 20.65
N GLU A 231 -13.19 -5.75 20.54
CA GLU A 231 -14.28 -4.93 20.00
C GLU A 231 -14.61 -5.35 18.57
N PHE A 232 -13.60 -5.49 17.70
CA PHE A 232 -13.79 -5.86 16.31
C PHE A 232 -14.47 -7.23 16.15
N LEU A 233 -14.00 -8.24 16.90
CA LEU A 233 -14.55 -9.60 16.84
C LEU A 233 -15.98 -9.71 17.38
N SER A 234 -16.44 -8.75 18.17
CA SER A 234 -17.84 -8.70 18.62
C SER A 234 -18.82 -8.47 17.46
N HIS A 235 -18.34 -7.90 16.33
CA HIS A 235 -19.10 -7.67 15.11
C HIS A 235 -18.65 -8.52 13.92
N HIS A 236 -17.38 -8.93 13.88
CA HIS A 236 -16.76 -9.71 12.80
C HIS A 236 -16.24 -11.06 13.33
N PRO A 237 -17.09 -12.10 13.43
CA PRO A 237 -16.64 -13.39 13.92
C PRO A 237 -15.62 -14.04 12.97
N LEU A 238 -14.66 -14.74 13.56
CA LEU A 238 -13.68 -15.57 12.85
C LEU A 238 -14.37 -16.63 11.98
N LEU A 239 -13.59 -17.27 11.11
CA LEU A 239 -14.04 -18.46 10.40
C LEU A 239 -14.37 -19.59 11.39
N PRO A 240 -15.21 -20.57 11.02
CA PRO A 240 -15.60 -21.66 11.92
C PRO A 240 -14.43 -22.48 12.50
N ASP A 241 -13.29 -22.49 11.83
CA ASP A 241 -12.05 -23.15 12.26
C ASP A 241 -11.14 -22.26 13.11
N GLY A 242 -11.58 -21.05 13.45
CA GLY A 242 -10.84 -20.08 14.25
C GLY A 242 -9.86 -19.20 13.48
N ARG A 243 -9.75 -19.34 12.14
CA ARG A 243 -8.85 -18.51 11.33
C ARG A 243 -9.47 -17.16 10.97
N TRP A 244 -8.63 -16.20 10.63
CA TRP A 244 -9.06 -14.91 10.10
C TRP A 244 -9.43 -15.01 8.63
N ARG A 245 -10.37 -14.19 8.17
CA ARG A 245 -10.42 -13.82 6.76
C ARG A 245 -9.38 -12.73 6.51
N LEU A 246 -8.65 -12.84 5.41
CA LEU A 246 -7.67 -11.83 5.01
C LEU A 246 -8.28 -10.42 4.98
N GLY A 247 -9.49 -10.29 4.44
CA GLY A 247 -10.20 -9.01 4.38
C GLY A 247 -10.63 -8.45 5.74
N ASP A 248 -11.03 -9.31 6.68
CA ASP A 248 -11.34 -8.90 8.06
C ASP A 248 -10.08 -8.41 8.78
N LEU A 249 -8.93 -9.08 8.55
CA LEU A 249 -7.64 -8.65 9.11
C LEU A 249 -7.18 -7.30 8.55
N HIS A 250 -7.40 -7.07 7.26
CA HIS A 250 -7.19 -5.76 6.63
C HIS A 250 -8.08 -4.68 7.29
N ALA A 251 -9.36 -4.98 7.53
CA ALA A 251 -10.29 -4.05 8.17
C ALA A 251 -9.92 -3.77 9.64
N LEU A 252 -9.55 -4.79 10.41
CA LEU A 252 -9.04 -4.64 11.77
C LEU A 252 -7.83 -3.70 11.80
N SER A 253 -6.90 -3.86 10.85
CA SER A 253 -5.73 -2.98 10.75
C SER A 253 -6.15 -1.53 10.52
N TYR A 254 -7.15 -1.26 9.68
CA TYR A 254 -7.71 0.09 9.51
C TYR A 254 -8.29 0.66 10.80
N VAL A 255 -9.02 -0.14 11.58
CA VAL A 255 -9.60 0.28 12.87
C VAL A 255 -8.50 0.68 13.86
N VAL A 256 -7.44 -0.12 13.98
CA VAL A 256 -6.30 0.21 14.84
C VAL A 256 -5.65 1.54 14.43
N LEU A 257 -5.47 1.77 13.12
CA LEU A 257 -4.88 2.99 12.58
C LEU A 257 -5.82 4.21 12.67
N ALA A 258 -7.13 3.97 12.71
CA ALA A 258 -8.15 5.01 12.84
C ALA A 258 -8.21 5.61 14.25
N LEU A 259 -7.87 4.84 15.29
CA LEU A 259 -7.93 5.30 16.68
C LEU A 259 -7.13 6.60 16.93
N PRO A 260 -5.82 6.71 16.62
CA PRO A 260 -5.11 7.97 16.79
C PRO A 260 -5.69 9.09 15.91
N ALA A 261 -6.12 8.78 14.68
CA ALA A 261 -6.72 9.76 13.79
C ALA A 261 -8.03 10.34 14.34
N LEU A 262 -8.87 9.53 14.96
CA LEU A 262 -10.12 9.96 15.62
C LEU A 262 -9.82 10.96 16.75
N LEU A 263 -8.90 10.61 17.64
CA LEU A 263 -8.55 11.43 18.80
C LEU A 263 -7.96 12.78 18.41
N LEU A 264 -7.12 12.80 17.36
CA LEU A 264 -6.48 14.02 16.89
C LEU A 264 -7.44 14.95 16.12
N MET A 265 -8.48 14.38 15.51
CA MET A 265 -9.29 15.11 14.54
C MET A 265 -10.75 15.34 14.93
N ARG A 266 -11.22 14.81 16.06
CA ARG A 266 -12.54 15.16 16.60
C ARG A 266 -12.62 16.64 16.95
N ALA A 267 -13.79 17.25 16.78
CA ALA A 267 -13.98 18.68 17.06
C ALA A 267 -14.01 18.97 18.57
N ASN A 268 -14.57 18.06 19.36
CA ASN A 268 -14.66 18.21 20.81
C ASN A 268 -13.43 17.58 21.49
N ALA A 269 -12.69 18.39 22.25
CA ALA A 269 -11.46 17.99 22.93
C ALA A 269 -10.50 17.15 22.05
N PRO A 270 -10.07 17.67 20.88
CA PRO A 270 -9.03 17.01 20.09
C PRO A 270 -7.75 16.90 20.91
N VAL A 271 -7.06 15.78 20.77
CA VAL A 271 -5.68 15.65 21.27
C VAL A 271 -4.79 16.60 20.47
N PRO A 272 -4.08 17.55 21.11
CA PRO A 272 -3.17 18.44 20.40
C PRO A 272 -2.06 17.68 19.69
N ASN A 273 -1.62 18.20 18.54
CA ASN A 273 -0.43 17.67 17.86
C ASN A 273 0.79 17.77 18.78
N GLY A 274 1.56 16.68 18.93
CA GLY A 274 2.65 16.58 19.89
C GLY A 274 2.22 16.14 21.29
N ALA A 275 0.95 15.86 21.53
CA ALA A 275 0.44 15.35 22.81
C ALA A 275 -0.18 13.94 22.71
N LEU A 276 -0.15 13.32 21.53
CA LEU A 276 -0.64 11.95 21.34
C LEU A 276 0.18 10.96 22.17
N ASP A 277 -0.52 10.04 22.84
CA ASP A 277 0.10 8.94 23.58
C ASP A 277 1.07 8.14 22.69
N PRO A 278 2.36 8.02 23.04
CA PRO A 278 3.34 7.22 22.29
C PRO A 278 2.94 5.75 22.11
N VAL A 279 2.06 5.19 22.97
CA VAL A 279 1.48 3.86 22.79
C VAL A 279 0.65 3.79 21.51
N LEU A 280 -0.20 4.78 21.24
CA LEU A 280 -1.01 4.84 20.03
C LEU A 280 -0.15 4.99 18.78
N SER A 281 0.89 5.83 18.85
CA SER A 281 1.87 6.01 17.79
C SER A 281 2.63 4.71 17.49
N SER A 282 3.04 3.97 18.51
CA SER A 282 3.72 2.68 18.37
C SER A 282 2.79 1.60 17.84
N MET A 283 1.54 1.54 18.34
CA MET A 283 0.50 0.65 17.87
C MET A 283 0.19 0.88 16.39
N PHE A 284 0.16 2.15 15.97
CA PHE A 284 -0.02 2.53 14.58
C PHE A 284 1.11 1.96 13.71
N ARG A 285 2.38 2.23 14.06
CA ARG A 285 3.54 1.85 13.24
C ARG A 285 3.63 0.36 12.98
N VAL A 286 3.40 -0.46 14.01
CA VAL A 286 3.49 -1.92 13.87
C VAL A 286 2.30 -2.49 13.10
N THR A 287 1.11 -1.91 13.26
CA THR A 287 -0.10 -2.38 12.58
C THR A 287 -0.18 -1.93 11.12
N ASP A 288 0.43 -0.78 10.76
CA ASP A 288 0.45 -0.31 9.38
C ASP A 288 1.19 -1.29 8.45
N GLY A 289 2.18 -2.04 8.98
CA GLY A 289 2.81 -3.15 8.27
C GLY A 289 1.82 -4.27 7.92
N VAL A 290 0.93 -4.65 8.85
CA VAL A 290 -0.14 -5.64 8.59
C VAL A 290 -1.14 -5.12 7.57
N ARG A 291 -1.53 -3.84 7.66
CA ARG A 291 -2.38 -3.20 6.63
C ARG A 291 -1.71 -3.28 5.26
N MET A 292 -0.44 -2.91 5.15
CA MET A 292 0.29 -2.94 3.88
C MET A 292 0.35 -4.35 3.29
N MET A 293 0.69 -5.35 4.11
CA MET A 293 0.76 -6.75 3.68
C MET A 293 -0.60 -7.28 3.22
N THR A 294 -1.65 -7.02 4.00
CA THR A 294 -3.01 -7.49 3.66
C THR A 294 -3.57 -6.75 2.44
N SER A 295 -3.29 -5.45 2.28
CA SER A 295 -3.61 -4.71 1.06
C SER A 295 -2.87 -5.29 -0.14
N TYR A 296 -1.59 -5.63 0.01
CA TYR A 296 -0.79 -6.26 -1.05
C TYR A 296 -1.43 -7.58 -1.48
N LEU A 297 -1.72 -8.50 -0.55
CA LEU A 297 -2.32 -9.79 -0.88
C LEU A 297 -3.71 -9.70 -1.53
N LEU A 298 -4.54 -8.74 -1.11
CA LEU A 298 -5.88 -8.54 -1.67
C LEU A 298 -5.88 -7.91 -3.05
N LEU A 299 -4.88 -7.06 -3.35
CA LEU A 299 -4.86 -6.19 -4.53
C LEU A 299 -3.70 -6.48 -5.50
N LEU A 300 -2.89 -7.50 -5.22
CA LEU A 300 -1.85 -7.98 -6.13
C LEU A 300 -2.52 -8.44 -7.43
N LEU A 301 -2.05 -7.97 -8.58
CA LEU A 301 -2.72 -8.29 -9.85
C LEU A 301 -2.51 -9.72 -10.30
N GLU A 302 -1.38 -10.30 -9.91
CA GLU A 302 -1.01 -11.69 -10.15
C GLU A 302 -1.23 -12.44 -8.83
N ASP A 303 -1.96 -13.55 -8.85
CA ASP A 303 -2.18 -14.40 -7.66
C ASP A 303 -2.76 -13.69 -6.43
N SER A 304 -3.67 -12.71 -6.61
CA SER A 304 -4.41 -12.11 -5.49
C SER A 304 -5.09 -13.19 -4.65
N LEU A 305 -5.06 -13.02 -3.34
CA LEU A 305 -5.92 -13.80 -2.46
C LEU A 305 -7.33 -13.20 -2.43
N THR A 306 -8.31 -14.05 -2.16
CA THR A 306 -9.70 -13.63 -1.97
C THR A 306 -9.89 -13.00 -0.59
N TYR A 307 -10.96 -12.22 -0.41
CA TYR A 307 -11.30 -11.64 0.89
C TYR A 307 -11.44 -12.72 1.97
N ASP A 308 -12.11 -13.83 1.64
CA ASP A 308 -12.37 -14.96 2.54
C ASP A 308 -11.16 -15.92 2.69
N ALA A 309 -10.02 -15.62 2.07
CA ALA A 309 -8.82 -16.45 2.22
C ALA A 309 -8.47 -16.58 3.71
N PRO A 310 -8.36 -17.81 4.24
CA PRO A 310 -8.05 -18.01 5.65
C PRO A 310 -6.61 -17.59 5.95
N MET A 311 -6.40 -16.98 7.11
CA MET A 311 -5.10 -16.45 7.53
C MET A 311 -4.84 -16.71 9.02
N THR A 312 -3.62 -17.14 9.31
CA THR A 312 -3.05 -17.32 10.66
C THR A 312 -1.85 -16.40 10.89
N ALA A 313 -1.40 -16.26 12.14
CA ALA A 313 -0.19 -15.51 12.48
C ALA A 313 1.06 -16.04 11.74
N ALA A 314 1.22 -17.37 11.70
CA ALA A 314 2.34 -18.03 11.02
C ALA A 314 2.32 -17.81 9.50
N GLU A 315 1.15 -17.97 8.87
CA GLU A 315 1.00 -17.74 7.42
C GLU A 315 1.30 -16.28 7.05
N LEU A 316 0.82 -15.31 7.84
CA LEU A 316 1.09 -13.89 7.58
C LEU A 316 2.58 -13.57 7.70
N TYR A 317 3.27 -14.09 8.73
CA TYR A 317 4.72 -13.93 8.88
C TYR A 317 5.46 -14.47 7.67
N ARG A 318 5.14 -15.72 7.30
CA ARG A 318 5.76 -16.41 6.16
C ARG A 318 5.58 -15.63 4.86
N LEU A 319 4.35 -15.24 4.53
CA LEU A 319 4.06 -14.47 3.32
C LEU A 319 4.79 -13.12 3.34
N THR A 320 4.92 -12.47 4.50
CA THR A 320 5.65 -11.20 4.64
C THR A 320 7.14 -11.35 4.32
N GLU A 321 7.80 -12.43 4.77
CA GLU A 321 9.19 -12.73 4.39
C GLU A 321 9.31 -13.03 2.88
N GLN A 322 8.48 -13.96 2.36
CA GLN A 322 8.58 -14.45 0.98
C GLN A 322 8.33 -13.37 -0.06
N THR A 323 7.39 -12.47 0.22
CA THR A 323 7.04 -11.37 -0.69
C THR A 323 7.87 -10.11 -0.42
N ASN A 324 8.93 -10.22 0.40
CA ASN A 324 9.87 -9.16 0.74
C ASN A 324 9.20 -7.89 1.33
N GLN A 325 8.07 -8.04 2.02
CA GLN A 325 7.31 -6.90 2.56
C GLN A 325 7.90 -6.34 3.86
N PHE A 326 9.00 -6.91 4.35
CA PHE A 326 9.86 -6.25 5.34
C PHE A 326 10.81 -5.21 4.72
N LEU A 327 10.89 -5.11 3.40
CA LEU A 327 11.74 -4.18 2.67
C LEU A 327 10.94 -3.00 2.12
N SER A 328 11.59 -1.85 2.00
CA SER A 328 11.06 -0.70 1.25
C SER A 328 12.21 0.10 0.65
N ASN A 329 11.91 1.02 -0.26
CA ASN A 329 12.92 1.93 -0.81
C ASN A 329 13.44 2.97 0.21
N ARG A 330 12.84 3.09 1.39
CA ARG A 330 13.21 4.05 2.45
C ARG A 330 13.87 3.40 3.67
N GLY A 331 13.93 2.06 3.72
CA GLY A 331 14.45 1.32 4.87
C GLY A 331 13.78 -0.05 5.04
N VAL A 332 14.32 -0.85 5.95
CA VAL A 332 13.75 -2.15 6.33
C VAL A 332 12.96 -2.08 7.63
N CYS A 333 12.04 -3.03 7.82
CA CYS A 333 11.32 -3.25 9.07
C CYS A 333 12.30 -3.47 10.24
N ALA A 334 12.12 -2.66 11.29
CA ALA A 334 13.01 -2.67 12.45
C ALA A 334 12.63 -3.66 13.56
N GLY A 335 11.45 -4.28 13.49
CA GLY A 335 10.98 -5.20 14.53
C GLY A 335 11.79 -6.50 14.57
N PRO A 336 12.43 -6.88 15.70
CA PRO A 336 13.05 -8.19 15.86
C PRO A 336 12.07 -9.34 15.56
N PRO A 337 12.51 -10.50 15.02
CA PRO A 337 11.61 -11.61 14.68
C PRO A 337 10.64 -11.99 15.81
N HIS A 338 11.15 -12.21 17.03
CA HIS A 338 10.32 -12.56 18.18
C HIS A 338 9.25 -11.51 18.54
N MET A 339 9.51 -10.22 18.30
CA MET A 339 8.50 -9.17 18.54
C MET A 339 7.45 -9.17 17.43
N VAL A 340 7.84 -9.44 16.18
CA VAL A 340 6.88 -9.56 15.07
C VAL A 340 5.97 -10.78 15.29
N GLU A 341 6.55 -11.92 15.66
CA GLU A 341 5.80 -13.14 16.01
C GLU A 341 4.84 -12.88 17.18
N GLU A 342 5.33 -12.31 18.29
CA GLU A 342 4.50 -12.00 19.46
C GLU A 342 3.35 -11.03 19.10
N PHE A 343 3.62 -10.06 18.23
CA PHE A 343 2.60 -9.14 17.73
C PHE A 343 1.53 -9.87 16.92
N PHE A 344 1.92 -10.73 15.99
CA PHE A 344 0.97 -11.49 15.16
C PHE A 344 0.16 -12.47 16.00
N GLU A 345 0.77 -13.18 16.94
CA GLU A 345 0.06 -14.05 17.89
C GLU A 345 -0.92 -13.25 18.77
N THR A 346 -0.56 -12.03 19.16
CA THR A 346 -1.44 -11.15 19.95
C THR A 346 -2.62 -10.66 19.10
N LEU A 347 -2.34 -10.09 17.92
CA LEU A 347 -3.34 -9.51 17.03
C LEU A 347 -4.29 -10.57 16.44
N LEU A 348 -3.75 -11.70 15.95
CA LEU A 348 -4.53 -12.73 15.27
C LEU A 348 -5.06 -13.76 16.26
N ASP A 349 -4.18 -14.36 17.07
CA ASP A 349 -4.56 -15.50 17.92
C ASP A 349 -5.12 -15.06 19.28
N GLY A 350 -5.03 -13.77 19.62
CA GLY A 350 -5.52 -13.24 20.90
C GLY A 350 -4.63 -13.62 22.08
N LYS A 351 -3.33 -13.87 21.84
CA LYS A 351 -2.38 -14.23 22.89
C LYS A 351 -2.35 -13.14 23.98
N PRO A 352 -2.59 -13.50 25.26
CA PRO A 352 -2.63 -12.51 26.34
C PRO A 352 -1.24 -11.93 26.62
N VAL A 353 -1.20 -10.66 27.02
CA VAL A 353 0.04 -9.98 27.42
C VAL A 353 0.58 -10.57 28.72
N SER A 354 1.85 -10.96 28.72
CA SER A 354 2.50 -11.55 29.89
C SER A 354 2.86 -10.51 30.97
N GLY A 355 2.65 -10.87 32.24
CA GLY A 355 3.06 -10.09 33.41
C GLY A 355 1.89 -9.50 34.20
N ALA A 356 2.18 -8.48 35.02
CA ALA A 356 1.18 -7.82 35.84
C ALA A 356 0.15 -7.04 34.97
N PRO A 357 -1.12 -6.94 35.41
CA PRO A 357 -2.13 -6.14 34.73
C PRO A 357 -1.64 -4.70 34.51
N LEU A 358 -1.83 -4.22 33.28
CA LEU A 358 -1.54 -2.83 32.91
C LEU A 358 -2.75 -1.94 33.22
N PRO A 359 -2.54 -0.66 33.57
CA PRO A 359 -3.64 0.27 33.72
C PRO A 359 -4.39 0.46 32.40
N THR A 360 -5.71 0.62 32.49
CA THR A 360 -6.58 1.02 31.39
C THR A 360 -6.20 2.42 30.93
N ALA A 361 -6.02 2.61 29.62
CA ALA A 361 -5.71 3.91 29.07
C ALA A 361 -7.01 4.72 28.86
N GLU A 362 -6.95 6.04 28.99
CA GLU A 362 -8.16 6.88 28.83
C GLU A 362 -8.78 6.75 27.43
N TRP A 363 -7.94 6.55 26.40
CA TRP A 363 -8.38 6.36 25.02
C TRP A 363 -9.06 5.00 24.75
N ASP A 364 -9.05 4.06 25.70
CA ASP A 364 -9.73 2.78 25.53
C ASP A 364 -11.24 2.94 25.32
N ALA A 365 -11.82 3.95 25.97
CA ALA A 365 -13.25 4.26 25.85
C ALA A 365 -13.64 4.69 24.42
N GLU A 366 -12.65 5.04 23.59
CA GLU A 366 -12.83 5.57 22.24
C GLU A 366 -12.72 4.47 21.17
N ILE A 367 -12.36 3.23 21.56
CA ILE A 367 -12.21 2.08 20.65
C ILE A 367 -13.49 1.82 19.83
N PRO A 368 -14.72 1.80 20.40
CA PRO A 368 -15.93 1.61 19.60
C PRO A 368 -16.14 2.71 18.55
N ALA A 369 -15.83 3.97 18.88
CA ALA A 369 -15.91 5.07 17.93
C ALA A 369 -14.82 4.97 16.85
N ALA A 370 -13.62 4.53 17.21
CA ALA A 370 -12.54 4.28 16.26
C ALA A 370 -12.86 3.14 15.30
N MET A 371 -13.61 2.12 15.74
CA MET A 371 -14.11 1.06 14.89
C MET A 371 -15.03 1.61 13.80
N GLU A 372 -16.08 2.35 14.16
CA GLU A 372 -16.97 3.00 13.19
C GLU A 372 -16.21 3.92 12.24
N TYR A 373 -15.27 4.71 12.77
CA TYR A 373 -14.45 5.62 11.96
C TYR A 373 -13.57 4.87 10.95
N GLY A 374 -12.94 3.77 11.37
CA GLY A 374 -12.13 2.92 10.52
C GLY A 374 -12.95 2.27 9.40
N LEU A 375 -14.14 1.75 9.71
CA LEU A 375 -15.03 1.11 8.73
C LEU A 375 -15.58 2.11 7.71
N LEU A 376 -16.02 3.30 8.15
CA LEU A 376 -16.39 4.39 7.22
C LEU A 376 -15.20 4.84 6.37
N GLY A 377 -14.00 4.86 6.95
CA GLY A 377 -12.76 5.12 6.23
C GLY A 377 -12.46 4.10 5.13
N ILE A 378 -12.74 2.82 5.36
CA ILE A 378 -12.61 1.76 4.34
C ILE A 378 -13.61 2.00 3.21
N GLN A 379 -14.85 2.40 3.53
CA GLN A 379 -15.85 2.71 2.50
C GLN A 379 -15.38 3.84 1.57
N LEU A 380 -14.91 4.95 2.13
CA LEU A 380 -14.34 6.06 1.35
C LEU A 380 -13.10 5.63 0.54
N TYR A 381 -12.21 4.84 1.15
CA TYR A 381 -11.03 4.32 0.47
C TYR A 381 -11.38 3.45 -0.74
N SER A 382 -12.36 2.55 -0.62
CA SER A 382 -12.83 1.70 -1.72
C SER A 382 -13.42 2.54 -2.86
N LEU A 383 -14.26 3.54 -2.54
CA LEU A 383 -14.86 4.44 -3.55
C LEU A 383 -13.78 5.24 -4.29
N GLN A 384 -12.89 5.92 -3.55
CA GLN A 384 -11.82 6.72 -4.14
C GLN A 384 -10.87 5.86 -4.99
N SER A 385 -10.50 4.67 -4.50
CA SER A 385 -9.54 3.81 -5.20
C SER A 385 -10.12 3.20 -6.47
N ASN A 386 -11.42 2.91 -6.51
CA ASN A 386 -12.06 2.39 -7.72
C ASN A 386 -12.41 3.48 -8.74
N LEU A 387 -12.66 4.73 -8.31
CA LEU A 387 -12.76 5.87 -9.23
C LEU A 387 -11.47 6.02 -10.07
N TRP A 388 -10.31 5.73 -9.47
CA TRP A 388 -9.05 5.66 -10.21
C TRP A 388 -9.05 4.55 -11.28
N SER A 389 -9.60 3.37 -11.02
CA SER A 389 -9.75 2.30 -12.04
C SER A 389 -10.58 2.77 -13.24
N HIS A 390 -11.65 3.53 -13.02
CA HIS A 390 -12.44 4.15 -14.09
C HIS A 390 -11.65 5.21 -14.87
N MET A 391 -10.82 6.00 -14.20
CA MET A 391 -9.92 6.96 -14.85
C MET A 391 -8.86 6.25 -15.70
N CYS A 392 -8.27 5.14 -15.24
CA CYS A 392 -7.36 4.32 -16.04
C CYS A 392 -8.02 3.79 -17.32
N ARG A 393 -9.31 3.40 -17.24
CA ARG A 393 -10.08 3.00 -18.42
C ARG A 393 -10.26 4.17 -19.40
N ALA A 394 -10.51 5.37 -18.89
CA ALA A 394 -10.58 6.57 -19.74
C ALA A 394 -9.25 6.86 -20.45
N TYR A 395 -8.13 6.77 -19.73
CA TYR A 395 -6.78 6.86 -20.31
C TYR A 395 -6.56 5.82 -21.42
N GLU A 396 -6.96 4.55 -21.21
CA GLU A 396 -6.80 3.47 -22.20
C GLU A 396 -7.53 3.80 -23.52
N VAL A 397 -8.79 4.23 -23.43
CA VAL A 397 -9.60 4.57 -24.61
C VAL A 397 -9.05 5.78 -25.34
N ILE A 398 -8.68 6.83 -24.60
CA ILE A 398 -8.10 8.05 -25.16
C ILE A 398 -6.76 7.76 -25.83
N HIS A 399 -5.88 7.02 -25.16
CA HIS A 399 -4.57 6.63 -25.70
C HIS A 399 -4.73 5.85 -27.02
N ALA A 400 -5.61 4.84 -27.05
CA ALA A 400 -5.88 4.07 -28.26
C ALA A 400 -6.43 4.94 -29.41
N ALA A 401 -7.35 5.86 -29.12
CA ALA A 401 -7.89 6.78 -30.12
C ALA A 401 -6.81 7.73 -30.67
N LEU A 402 -5.96 8.28 -29.80
CA LEU A 402 -4.89 9.19 -30.18
C LEU A 402 -3.81 8.50 -31.03
N LEU A 403 -3.53 7.22 -30.82
CA LEU A 403 -2.59 6.44 -31.66
C LEU A 403 -3.15 6.14 -33.07
N GLY A 404 -4.47 6.19 -33.26
CA GLY A 404 -5.12 5.85 -34.52
C GLY A 404 -5.06 6.94 -35.60
N VAL A 405 -4.46 8.09 -35.32
CA VAL A 405 -4.40 9.25 -36.22
C VAL A 405 -2.97 9.78 -36.28
N GLU A 406 -2.51 10.33 -37.39
CA GLU A 406 -1.28 11.12 -37.45
C GLU A 406 -1.62 12.62 -37.42
N ASP A 407 -0.89 13.38 -36.60
CA ASP A 407 -1.00 14.83 -36.53
C ASP A 407 0.36 15.49 -36.30
N GLU A 408 0.47 16.76 -36.66
CA GLU A 408 1.73 17.50 -36.55
C GLU A 408 2.13 17.68 -35.07
N PRO A 409 3.42 17.55 -34.72
CA PRO A 409 3.90 17.90 -33.38
C PRO A 409 3.49 19.33 -33.01
N GLY A 410 2.97 19.52 -31.80
CA GLY A 410 2.47 20.82 -31.35
C GLY A 410 1.05 21.17 -31.78
N SER A 411 0.41 20.40 -32.66
CA SER A 411 -1.05 20.44 -32.86
C SER A 411 -1.79 20.05 -31.57
N VAL A 412 -3.09 20.30 -31.50
CA VAL A 412 -3.92 19.92 -30.35
C VAL A 412 -3.87 18.41 -30.07
N LEU A 413 -4.08 17.58 -31.10
CA LEU A 413 -4.01 16.12 -30.93
C LEU A 413 -2.57 15.64 -30.69
N GLY A 414 -1.57 16.29 -31.30
CA GLY A 414 -0.16 16.00 -31.07
C GLY A 414 0.25 16.22 -29.61
N ARG A 415 -0.13 17.38 -29.02
CA ARG A 415 0.14 17.68 -27.60
C ARG A 415 -0.61 16.76 -26.64
N LEU A 416 -1.89 16.49 -26.92
CA LEU A 416 -2.67 15.51 -26.13
C LEU A 416 -2.02 14.12 -26.17
N ARG A 417 -1.57 13.67 -27.35
CA ARG A 417 -0.85 12.40 -27.47
C ARG A 417 0.42 12.40 -26.64
N GLU A 418 1.28 13.40 -26.81
CA GLU A 418 2.55 13.49 -26.10
C GLU A 418 2.35 13.44 -24.57
N HIS A 419 1.35 14.16 -24.06
CA HIS A 419 1.03 14.16 -22.63
C HIS A 419 0.51 12.80 -22.16
N VAL A 420 -0.46 12.20 -22.88
CA VAL A 420 -1.01 10.89 -22.53
C VAL A 420 0.07 9.80 -22.60
N GLU A 421 0.97 9.85 -23.59
CA GLU A 421 2.12 8.94 -23.68
C GLU A 421 3.12 9.12 -22.54
N ARG A 422 3.34 10.37 -22.08
CA ARG A 422 4.15 10.66 -20.88
C ARG A 422 3.54 10.03 -19.62
N ASP A 423 2.21 10.05 -19.50
CA ASP A 423 1.49 9.48 -18.36
C ASP A 423 1.38 7.95 -18.42
N TRP A 424 1.39 7.38 -19.62
CA TRP A 424 1.11 5.96 -19.88
C TRP A 424 1.96 4.97 -19.06
N PRO A 425 3.28 5.17 -18.85
CA PRO A 425 4.08 4.29 -17.99
C PRO A 425 3.56 4.18 -16.54
N MET A 426 2.90 5.21 -16.01
CA MET A 426 2.27 5.15 -14.69
C MET A 426 1.01 4.30 -14.70
N ILE A 427 0.21 4.39 -15.75
CA ILE A 427 -0.97 3.54 -15.94
C ILE A 427 -0.55 2.07 -16.09
N LEU A 428 0.48 1.79 -16.90
CA LEU A 428 1.02 0.43 -17.07
C LEU A 428 1.53 -0.16 -15.76
N ARG A 429 2.27 0.61 -14.94
CA ARG A 429 2.75 0.15 -13.63
C ARG A 429 1.63 -0.18 -12.65
N SER A 430 0.47 0.45 -12.79
CA SER A 430 -0.70 0.10 -11.98
C SER A 430 -1.38 -1.19 -12.43
N GLY A 431 -1.09 -1.66 -13.65
CA GLY A 431 -1.74 -2.78 -14.35
C GLY A 431 -3.24 -2.63 -14.61
N LEU A 432 -3.85 -1.52 -14.16
CA LEU A 432 -5.27 -1.20 -14.38
C LEU A 432 -5.58 -0.80 -15.83
N ASN A 433 -4.61 -0.85 -16.75
CA ASN A 433 -4.88 -0.85 -18.19
C ASN A 433 -5.48 -2.18 -18.66
N GLN A 434 -5.31 -3.28 -17.91
CA GLN A 434 -5.85 -4.59 -18.27
C GLN A 434 -7.29 -4.75 -17.75
N PRO A 435 -8.26 -5.20 -18.59
CA PRO A 435 -9.64 -5.41 -18.16
C PRO A 435 -9.79 -6.40 -17.00
N THR A 436 -9.02 -7.49 -17.00
CA THR A 436 -9.05 -8.51 -15.93
C THR A 436 -8.57 -7.96 -14.59
N ALA A 437 -7.47 -7.20 -14.60
CA ALA A 437 -6.94 -6.52 -13.42
C ALA A 437 -7.96 -5.52 -12.82
N ARG A 438 -8.65 -4.75 -13.67
CA ARG A 438 -9.71 -3.82 -13.21
C ARG A 438 -10.88 -4.56 -12.59
N ALA A 439 -11.37 -5.63 -13.24
CA ALA A 439 -12.49 -6.41 -12.72
C ALA A 439 -12.17 -7.04 -11.36
N LEU A 440 -10.93 -7.52 -11.19
CA LEU A 440 -10.44 -8.04 -9.92
C LEU A 440 -10.38 -6.95 -8.84
N ALA A 441 -9.78 -5.80 -9.15
CA ALA A 441 -9.70 -4.67 -8.22
C ALA A 441 -11.11 -4.18 -7.80
N GLU A 442 -12.03 -4.05 -8.76
CA GLU A 442 -13.42 -3.64 -8.52
C GLU A 442 -14.13 -4.63 -7.58
N ALA A 443 -14.00 -5.94 -7.83
CA ALA A 443 -14.57 -6.97 -6.96
C ALA A 443 -14.04 -6.87 -5.53
N ARG A 444 -12.72 -6.66 -5.36
CA ARG A 444 -12.08 -6.54 -4.04
C ARG A 444 -12.51 -5.28 -3.30
N TYR A 445 -12.55 -4.13 -3.97
CA TYR A 445 -13.04 -2.90 -3.35
C TYR A 445 -14.54 -2.99 -3.00
N GLY A 446 -15.34 -3.67 -3.82
CA GLY A 446 -16.74 -3.95 -3.54
C GLY A 446 -16.94 -4.82 -2.30
N GLU A 447 -16.20 -5.93 -2.20
CA GLU A 447 -16.20 -6.79 -1.01
C GLU A 447 -15.82 -5.99 0.25
N MET A 448 -14.73 -5.19 0.20
CA MET A 448 -14.31 -4.33 1.30
C MET A 448 -15.37 -3.30 1.70
N TYR A 449 -15.99 -2.64 0.71
CA TYR A 449 -17.00 -1.61 0.93
C TYR A 449 -18.26 -2.17 1.60
N GLU A 450 -18.79 -3.28 1.08
CA GLU A 450 -20.00 -3.88 1.64
C GLU A 450 -19.77 -4.57 2.99
N ARG A 451 -18.60 -5.19 3.20
CA ARG A 451 -18.24 -5.78 4.51
C ARG A 451 -18.04 -4.72 5.58
N ALA A 452 -17.47 -3.57 5.24
CA ALA A 452 -17.33 -2.45 6.16
C ALA A 452 -18.69 -1.89 6.60
N GLN A 453 -19.67 -1.80 5.69
CA GLN A 453 -21.05 -1.43 6.06
C GLN A 453 -21.68 -2.45 7.02
N ARG A 454 -21.56 -3.75 6.72
CA ARG A 454 -22.10 -4.83 7.57
C ARG A 454 -21.48 -4.87 8.97
N GLY A 455 -20.23 -4.43 9.08
CA GLY A 455 -19.51 -4.31 10.35
C GLY A 455 -19.94 -3.13 11.22
N SER A 456 -20.67 -2.16 10.65
CA SER A 456 -21.06 -0.95 11.36
C SER A 456 -22.17 -1.25 12.37
N LYS A 457 -22.11 -0.60 13.53
CA LYS A 457 -23.07 -0.78 14.62
C LYS A 457 -24.48 -0.41 14.17
N GLY A 458 -25.43 -1.32 14.42
CA GLY A 458 -26.83 -1.11 14.06
C GLY A 458 -27.12 -1.24 12.57
N PHE A 459 -26.18 -1.79 11.78
CA PHE A 459 -26.39 -2.11 10.38
C PHE A 459 -27.65 -2.98 10.17
N ARG A 460 -28.35 -2.73 9.06
CA ARG A 460 -29.48 -3.52 8.59
C ARG A 460 -29.28 -3.87 7.12
N GLU A 461 -29.59 -5.11 6.74
CA GLU A 461 -29.37 -5.58 5.38
C GLU A 461 -30.17 -4.78 4.33
N ASP A 462 -31.33 -4.22 4.69
CA ASP A 462 -32.14 -3.38 3.80
C ASP A 462 -31.57 -1.96 3.61
N ALA A 463 -30.61 -1.55 4.43
CA ALA A 463 -29.88 -0.28 4.32
C ALA A 463 -28.53 -0.44 3.58
N LEU A 464 -28.23 -1.64 3.06
CA LEU A 464 -27.00 -1.87 2.33
C LEU A 464 -26.96 -1.06 1.03
N HIS A 465 -25.97 -0.19 0.92
CA HIS A 465 -25.63 0.46 -0.35
C HIS A 465 -24.70 -0.46 -1.14
N ARG A 466 -25.08 -0.83 -2.36
CA ARG A 466 -24.19 -1.65 -3.22
C ARG A 466 -23.07 -0.80 -3.75
N PHE A 467 -21.87 -1.37 -3.78
CA PHE A 467 -20.70 -0.68 -4.29
C PHE A 467 -20.86 -0.27 -5.76
N GLN A 468 -21.43 -1.15 -6.59
CA GLN A 468 -21.62 -0.92 -8.03
C GLN A 468 -22.57 0.25 -8.32
N ASP A 469 -23.54 0.51 -7.42
CA ASP A 469 -24.50 1.60 -7.60
C ASP A 469 -23.80 2.97 -7.55
N ALA A 470 -22.71 3.10 -6.79
CA ALA A 470 -21.93 4.33 -6.73
C ALA A 470 -21.21 4.68 -8.05
N PHE A 471 -20.99 3.69 -8.92
CA PHE A 471 -20.30 3.85 -10.21
C PHE A 471 -21.25 3.76 -11.41
N THR A 472 -22.56 3.67 -11.16
CA THR A 472 -23.55 3.74 -12.23
C THR A 472 -23.72 5.20 -12.66
N PRO A 473 -23.42 5.56 -13.93
CA PRO A 473 -23.57 6.94 -14.39
C PRO A 473 -25.04 7.36 -14.34
N ALA A 474 -25.31 8.61 -13.96
CA ALA A 474 -26.68 9.12 -13.80
C ALA A 474 -27.51 9.04 -15.09
N ARG A 475 -26.89 9.28 -16.25
CA ARG A 475 -27.50 9.33 -17.58
C ARG A 475 -28.69 10.29 -17.65
N ASP A 476 -28.56 11.42 -16.97
CA ASP A 476 -29.56 12.48 -16.92
C ASP A 476 -29.26 13.59 -17.95
N GLU A 477 -30.08 14.65 -17.94
CA GLU A 477 -29.91 15.79 -18.84
C GLU A 477 -28.56 16.50 -18.65
N VAL A 478 -28.03 16.52 -17.42
CA VAL A 478 -26.73 17.13 -17.10
C VAL A 478 -25.61 16.37 -17.81
N ASP A 479 -25.64 15.04 -17.83
CA ASP A 479 -24.63 14.23 -18.52
C ASP A 479 -24.65 14.46 -20.05
N GLU A 480 -25.84 14.57 -20.66
CA GLU A 480 -25.99 14.84 -22.09
C GLU A 480 -25.56 16.26 -22.49
N GLN A 481 -25.84 17.25 -21.63
CA GLN A 481 -25.36 18.62 -21.79
C GLN A 481 -23.83 18.68 -21.68
N ALA A 482 -23.24 18.04 -20.67
CA ALA A 482 -21.78 17.99 -20.50
C ALA A 482 -21.08 17.32 -21.70
N ARG A 483 -21.62 16.20 -22.21
CA ARG A 483 -21.10 15.53 -23.41
C ARG A 483 -21.15 16.44 -24.63
N SER A 484 -22.29 17.09 -24.87
CA SER A 484 -22.47 18.01 -26.00
C SER A 484 -21.49 19.17 -25.92
N ARG A 485 -21.34 19.77 -24.73
CA ARG A 485 -20.43 20.87 -24.47
C ARG A 485 -18.96 20.47 -24.66
N LEU A 486 -18.57 19.27 -24.23
CA LEU A 486 -17.20 18.77 -24.41
C LEU A 486 -16.85 18.57 -25.89
N ARG A 487 -17.76 18.00 -26.69
CA ARG A 487 -17.55 17.88 -28.14
C ARG A 487 -17.37 19.24 -28.80
N GLU A 488 -18.21 20.22 -28.44
CA GLU A 488 -18.10 21.59 -28.93
C GLU A 488 -16.74 22.22 -28.58
N LEU A 489 -16.35 22.17 -27.30
CA LEU A 489 -15.09 22.72 -26.81
C LEU A 489 -13.88 22.07 -27.50
N LEU A 490 -13.82 20.73 -27.54
CA LEU A 490 -12.71 20.01 -28.14
C LEU A 490 -12.55 20.31 -29.63
N ARG A 491 -13.66 20.31 -30.39
CA ARG A 491 -13.64 20.69 -31.80
C ARG A 491 -13.24 22.15 -31.98
N SER A 492 -13.76 23.07 -31.17
CA SER A 492 -13.42 24.49 -31.23
C SER A 492 -11.92 24.72 -31.02
N ARG A 493 -11.34 24.11 -29.98
CA ARG A 493 -9.90 24.21 -29.67
C ARG A 493 -9.02 23.62 -30.76
N ALA A 494 -9.49 22.56 -31.43
CA ALA A 494 -8.77 21.91 -32.52
C ALA A 494 -8.99 22.54 -33.92
N GLY A 495 -9.78 23.62 -34.03
CA GLY A 495 -10.06 24.26 -35.33
C GLY A 495 -11.08 23.53 -36.20
N ALA A 496 -12.05 22.85 -35.58
CA ALA A 496 -13.14 22.10 -36.21
C ALA A 496 -12.68 21.06 -37.25
N PRO A 497 -11.78 20.13 -36.88
CA PRO A 497 -11.27 19.14 -37.83
C PRO A 497 -12.38 18.16 -38.25
N SER A 498 -12.32 17.71 -39.50
CA SER A 498 -13.22 16.72 -40.09
C SER A 498 -12.55 15.36 -40.29
N GLY A 499 -13.34 14.30 -40.51
CA GLY A 499 -12.83 12.95 -40.74
C GLY A 499 -12.22 12.35 -39.47
N SER A 500 -11.17 11.54 -39.62
CA SER A 500 -10.58 10.77 -38.52
C SER A 500 -10.13 11.61 -37.32
N ARG A 501 -9.64 12.84 -37.55
CA ARG A 501 -9.29 13.77 -36.47
C ARG A 501 -10.52 14.23 -35.66
N GLY A 502 -11.64 14.46 -36.34
CA GLY A 502 -12.91 14.79 -35.70
C GLY A 502 -13.45 13.61 -34.88
N ASP A 503 -13.36 12.39 -35.43
CA ASP A 503 -13.81 11.17 -34.76
C ASP A 503 -13.01 10.87 -33.47
N VAL A 504 -11.69 11.12 -33.49
CA VAL A 504 -10.84 11.01 -32.30
C VAL A 504 -11.23 12.03 -31.23
N LEU A 505 -11.47 13.29 -31.60
CA LEU A 505 -11.91 14.30 -30.63
C LEU A 505 -13.26 13.98 -30.02
N ASP A 506 -14.20 13.47 -30.81
CA ASP A 506 -15.51 13.01 -30.29
C ASP A 506 -15.33 11.83 -29.34
N THR A 507 -14.42 10.90 -29.65
CA THR A 507 -14.09 9.76 -28.77
C THR A 507 -13.50 10.24 -27.44
N VAL A 508 -12.59 11.22 -27.47
CA VAL A 508 -12.05 11.85 -26.27
C VAL A 508 -13.16 12.53 -25.47
N ALA A 509 -14.02 13.31 -26.14
CA ALA A 509 -15.15 14.01 -25.52
C ALA A 509 -16.08 13.05 -24.78
N ASP A 510 -16.49 11.98 -25.46
CA ASP A 510 -17.44 10.99 -24.94
C ASP A 510 -16.85 10.22 -23.76
N THR A 511 -15.56 9.90 -23.84
CA THR A 511 -14.85 9.19 -22.77
C THR A 511 -14.73 10.06 -21.52
N VAL A 512 -14.38 11.34 -21.68
CA VAL A 512 -14.31 12.30 -20.55
C VAL A 512 -15.69 12.55 -19.97
N ALA A 513 -16.71 12.73 -20.80
CA ALA A 513 -18.09 12.91 -20.35
C ALA A 513 -18.59 11.69 -19.55
N MET A 514 -18.28 10.47 -20.01
CA MET A 514 -18.61 9.24 -19.27
C MET A 514 -17.89 9.18 -17.91
N HIS A 515 -16.61 9.57 -17.86
CA HIS A 515 -15.88 9.62 -16.60
C HIS A 515 -16.51 10.62 -15.60
N LEU A 516 -16.86 11.83 -16.06
CA LEU A 516 -17.53 12.85 -15.24
C LEU A 516 -18.88 12.35 -14.72
N ALA A 517 -19.68 11.67 -15.55
CA ALA A 517 -20.96 11.10 -15.14
C ALA A 517 -20.81 10.04 -14.02
N ILE A 518 -19.78 9.18 -14.11
CA ILE A 518 -19.46 8.20 -13.07
C ILE A 518 -18.98 8.91 -11.80
N GLU A 519 -18.14 9.94 -11.95
CA GLU A 519 -17.64 10.73 -10.82
C GLU A 519 -18.79 11.41 -10.06
N ARG A 520 -19.82 11.95 -10.74
CA ARG A 520 -21.00 12.54 -10.07
C ARG A 520 -21.71 11.55 -9.14
N SER A 521 -21.97 10.34 -9.62
CA SER A 521 -22.59 9.28 -8.81
C SER A 521 -21.70 8.89 -7.62
N THR A 522 -20.39 8.86 -7.84
CA THR A 522 -19.41 8.52 -6.80
C THR A 522 -19.33 9.62 -5.73
N LEU A 523 -19.36 10.90 -6.14
CA LEU A 523 -19.34 12.07 -5.25
C LEU A 523 -20.50 12.03 -4.26
N ARG A 524 -21.70 11.67 -4.71
CA ARG A 524 -22.88 11.49 -3.84
C ARG A 524 -22.63 10.42 -2.76
N ALA A 525 -22.13 9.25 -3.15
CA ALA A 525 -21.84 8.16 -2.22
C ALA A 525 -20.75 8.55 -1.21
N MET A 526 -19.67 9.19 -1.68
CA MET A 526 -18.58 9.67 -0.83
C MET A 526 -19.04 10.76 0.15
N GLU A 527 -19.86 11.71 -0.30
CA GLU A 527 -20.40 12.77 0.56
C GLU A 527 -21.31 12.18 1.65
N GLY A 528 -22.10 11.15 1.32
CA GLY A 528 -22.91 10.40 2.27
C GLY A 528 -22.09 9.75 3.40
N ALA A 529 -21.02 9.01 3.05
CA ALA A 529 -20.13 8.43 4.04
C ALA A 529 -19.36 9.49 4.85
N GLN A 530 -18.90 10.57 4.21
CA GLN A 530 -18.21 11.68 4.88
C GLN A 530 -19.12 12.42 5.87
N ARG A 531 -20.43 12.56 5.58
CA ARG A 531 -21.40 13.12 6.54
C ARG A 531 -21.48 12.29 7.82
N GLN A 532 -21.43 10.97 7.72
CA GLN A 532 -21.41 10.08 8.88
C GLN A 532 -20.10 10.23 9.68
N ILE A 533 -18.95 10.31 8.98
CA ILE A 533 -17.66 10.61 9.62
C ILE A 533 -17.70 11.95 10.37
N ASN A 534 -18.22 13.01 9.74
CA ASN A 534 -18.31 14.31 10.38
C ASN A 534 -19.21 14.28 11.62
N ALA A 535 -20.34 13.55 11.55
CA ALA A 535 -21.21 13.38 12.71
C ALA A 535 -20.49 12.66 13.86
N LEU A 536 -19.76 11.57 13.55
CA LEU A 536 -18.97 10.82 14.52
C LEU A 536 -17.87 11.69 15.17
N LEU A 537 -17.17 12.48 14.36
CA LEU A 537 -16.10 13.37 14.81
C LEU A 537 -16.61 14.71 15.34
N GLN A 538 -17.94 14.90 15.35
CA GLN A 538 -18.62 16.14 15.76
C GLN A 538 -18.15 17.38 14.98
N ARG A 539 -17.70 17.20 13.73
CA ARG A 539 -17.31 18.28 12.84
C ARG A 539 -18.53 18.82 12.09
N PRO A 540 -18.61 20.13 11.81
CA PRO A 540 -19.61 20.65 10.89
C PRO A 540 -19.36 20.06 9.48
N HIS A 541 -20.43 19.67 8.80
CA HIS A 541 -20.34 19.34 7.39
C HIS A 541 -20.35 20.63 6.54
N PRO A 542 -19.50 20.74 5.51
CA PRO A 542 -19.45 21.92 4.65
C PRO A 542 -20.82 22.27 4.04
N ALA A 543 -21.06 23.57 3.84
CA ALA A 543 -22.30 24.03 3.21
C ALA A 543 -22.29 23.82 1.69
N ARG A 544 -21.11 23.88 1.07
CA ARG A 544 -20.92 23.55 -0.36
C ARG A 544 -20.91 22.03 -0.56
N LYS A 545 -21.16 21.61 -1.80
CA LYS A 545 -21.03 20.21 -2.22
C LYS A 545 -19.56 19.80 -2.35
N LEU A 546 -19.30 18.52 -2.17
CA LEU A 546 -18.05 17.90 -2.56
C LEU A 546 -17.93 17.94 -4.10
N SER A 547 -16.76 18.28 -4.62
CA SER A 547 -16.53 18.31 -6.07
C SER A 547 -15.37 17.43 -6.52
N GLY A 548 -15.33 17.10 -7.82
CA GLY A 548 -14.22 16.36 -8.43
C GLY A 548 -12.88 17.07 -8.25
N ALA A 549 -12.90 18.40 -8.16
CA ALA A 549 -11.70 19.18 -7.91
C ALA A 549 -11.21 19.14 -6.44
N ASP A 550 -12.04 18.68 -5.50
CA ASP A 550 -11.56 18.28 -4.17
C ASP A 550 -10.93 16.88 -4.23
N LEU A 551 -11.52 15.94 -4.97
CA LEU A 551 -10.97 14.59 -5.12
C LEU A 551 -9.60 14.59 -5.81
N SER A 552 -9.38 15.50 -6.76
CA SER A 552 -8.08 15.65 -7.45
C SER A 552 -6.93 16.01 -6.50
N LEU A 553 -7.22 16.55 -5.31
CA LEU A 553 -6.20 16.81 -4.29
C LEU A 553 -5.47 15.53 -3.86
N ASN A 554 -6.13 14.37 -3.88
CA ASN A 554 -5.47 13.08 -3.59
C ASN A 554 -4.33 12.79 -4.58
N HIS A 555 -4.52 13.13 -5.86
CA HIS A 555 -3.52 12.96 -6.90
C HIS A 555 -2.34 13.91 -6.68
N ARG A 556 -2.62 15.19 -6.36
CA ARG A 556 -1.60 16.21 -6.08
C ARG A 556 -0.75 15.86 -4.86
N LEU A 557 -1.36 15.34 -3.80
CA LEU A 557 -0.66 14.90 -2.59
C LEU A 557 0.29 13.71 -2.84
N ARG A 558 0.15 13.02 -3.98
CA ARG A 558 1.02 11.89 -4.39
C ARG A 558 2.16 12.32 -5.31
N ILE A 559 2.26 13.59 -5.69
CA ILE A 559 3.39 14.10 -6.48
C ILE A 559 4.70 13.81 -5.72
N GLY A 560 5.69 13.27 -6.44
CA GLY A 560 6.98 12.88 -5.87
C GLY A 560 6.99 11.52 -5.17
N THR A 561 5.86 10.80 -5.11
CA THR A 561 5.80 9.42 -4.58
C THR A 561 5.94 8.38 -5.68
N VAL A 562 6.38 7.16 -5.34
CA VAL A 562 6.48 6.02 -6.28
C VAL A 562 5.11 5.64 -6.87
N LEU A 563 4.02 5.96 -6.16
CA LEU A 563 2.63 5.69 -6.54
C LEU A 563 1.92 6.96 -7.01
N MET A 564 2.63 7.87 -7.68
CA MET A 564 2.03 9.02 -8.35
C MET A 564 0.99 8.54 -9.38
N ARG A 565 -0.19 9.15 -9.36
CA ARG A 565 -1.30 8.85 -10.27
C ARG A 565 -1.59 10.10 -11.09
N PRO A 566 -1.42 10.08 -12.42
CA PRO A 566 -1.77 11.22 -13.24
C PRO A 566 -3.29 11.49 -13.14
N HIS A 567 -3.72 12.70 -13.46
CA HIS A 567 -5.12 13.11 -13.36
C HIS A 567 -5.60 13.58 -14.73
N LEU A 568 -6.55 12.84 -15.33
CA LEU A 568 -6.96 13.06 -16.71
C LEU A 568 -7.49 14.48 -16.97
N LEU A 569 -8.22 15.06 -16.01
CA LEU A 569 -8.77 16.40 -16.18
C LEU A 569 -7.70 17.48 -16.14
N ASP A 570 -6.58 17.25 -15.46
CA ASP A 570 -5.41 18.16 -15.47
C ASP A 570 -4.78 18.16 -16.88
N VAL A 571 -4.76 17.02 -17.58
CA VAL A 571 -4.28 16.93 -18.98
C VAL A 571 -5.08 17.85 -19.91
N LEU A 572 -6.41 17.83 -19.80
CA LEU A 572 -7.29 18.66 -20.63
C LEU A 572 -7.19 20.14 -20.26
N GLN A 573 -6.96 20.45 -18.99
CA GLN A 573 -6.70 21.81 -18.54
C GLN A 573 -5.37 22.33 -19.12
N GLU A 574 -4.29 21.56 -19.02
CA GLU A 574 -2.96 21.97 -19.45
C GLU A 574 -2.86 22.10 -20.98
N GLU A 575 -3.39 21.13 -21.73
CA GLU A 575 -3.19 21.09 -23.18
C GLU A 575 -4.23 21.88 -24.00
N LEU A 576 -5.42 22.09 -23.41
CA LEU A 576 -6.57 22.68 -24.11
C LEU A 576 -7.18 23.87 -23.39
N GLY A 577 -6.80 24.13 -22.14
CA GLY A 577 -7.41 25.17 -21.30
C GLY A 577 -8.86 24.87 -20.94
N ILE A 578 -9.27 23.59 -20.96
CA ILE A 578 -10.62 23.17 -20.57
C ILE A 578 -10.65 22.91 -19.08
N THR A 579 -11.58 23.55 -18.37
CA THR A 579 -11.74 23.37 -16.92
C THR A 579 -13.09 22.77 -16.57
N PHE A 580 -13.12 22.07 -15.43
CA PHE A 580 -14.27 21.28 -14.98
C PHE A 580 -14.67 21.69 -13.56
N ASP A 581 -15.97 21.90 -13.36
CA ASP A 581 -16.58 21.91 -12.04
C ASP A 581 -17.65 20.81 -11.99
N ASN A 582 -17.34 19.73 -11.28
CA ASN A 582 -18.18 18.53 -11.23
C ASN A 582 -18.62 18.26 -9.79
N THR A 583 -19.93 18.21 -9.57
CA THR A 583 -20.58 17.94 -8.27
C THR A 583 -21.66 16.90 -8.49
N GLU A 584 -22.24 16.32 -7.43
CA GLU A 584 -23.33 15.34 -7.61
C GLU A 584 -24.52 15.85 -8.46
N ASP A 585 -24.79 17.15 -8.43
CA ASP A 585 -25.97 17.75 -9.06
C ASP A 585 -25.67 18.47 -10.38
N ALA A 586 -24.41 18.78 -10.69
CA ALA A 586 -24.05 19.59 -11.85
C ALA A 586 -22.63 19.29 -12.38
N THR A 587 -22.48 19.43 -13.70
CA THR A 587 -21.19 19.41 -14.41
C THR A 587 -21.07 20.65 -15.30
N TRP A 588 -20.01 21.41 -15.10
CA TRP A 588 -19.70 22.59 -15.92
C TRP A 588 -18.36 22.38 -16.63
N CYS A 589 -18.35 22.60 -17.95
CA CYS A 589 -17.17 22.51 -18.80
C CYS A 589 -16.93 23.88 -19.46
N HIS A 590 -15.79 24.50 -19.15
CA HIS A 590 -15.43 25.85 -19.61
C HIS A 590 -14.25 25.87 -20.56
#